data_AF-A0AAI9T470-F1
#
_entry.id   AF-A0AAI9T470-F1
#
_cell.length_a   1.000
_cell.length_b   1.000
_cell.length_c   1.000
_cell.angle_alpha   90.00
_cell.angle_beta   90.00
_cell.angle_gamma   90.00
#
_symmetry.space_group_name_H-M   'P 1'
#
loop_
_entity.id
_entity.type
_entity.pdbx_description
1 polymer ?
#
loop_
_entity_poly.entity_id
_entity_poly.type
_entity_poly.pdbx_seq_one_letter_code
_entity_poly.pdbx_strand_id
1 'polypeptide(L)'
;MHQTASRLLRMTEDERPFTKDFMDLFSTSMVSLKLDSHRVRFTRYDHTFTSEEAINNLGSLKFSQSNRMPDPKDPSRIVTTTTTTTFSMAKEMAQSVCQRFVDARFIESVDDKALSIFPLKGSLFQLTPKGINILQRFCQRNGITARHVMDVLESPRNTMQLVNLERDTETDKLSHDCTTIEIIFRRFAGQDGPNIKSSISTSDSDSLIDYTSGIVGVKVAQERKLLDGKIYSNTFIGKASVDWLVNCSTTVERRETCLISELFLKYGLITMIQDDKQIPNVGTNAHFQPSKYAIYGITERG
;
A
#
# COMPACT_ATOMS: atom_id res chain seq x y z
N MET A 1 10.29 11.75 -29.97
CA MET A 1 9.45 10.53 -29.97
C MET A 1 9.80 9.67 -28.75
N HIS A 2 9.20 9.94 -27.60
CA HIS A 2 9.32 9.10 -26.39
C HIS A 2 7.94 8.54 -26.07
N GLN A 3 7.61 7.36 -26.60
CA GLN A 3 6.28 6.76 -26.44
C GLN A 3 6.34 5.23 -26.46
N THR A 4 7.33 4.62 -25.79
CA THR A 4 7.52 3.16 -25.80
C THR A 4 7.36 2.50 -24.42
N ALA A 5 7.20 3.28 -23.35
CA ALA A 5 6.89 2.75 -22.01
C ALA A 5 5.37 2.64 -21.74
N SER A 6 4.52 3.33 -22.51
CA SER A 6 3.09 3.54 -22.20
C SER A 6 2.15 2.38 -22.55
N ARG A 7 2.64 1.31 -23.19
CA ARG A 7 1.74 0.26 -23.74
C ARG A 7 1.46 -0.91 -22.80
N LEU A 8 2.12 -1.00 -21.64
CA LEU A 8 1.98 -2.15 -20.73
C LEU A 8 1.36 -1.83 -19.37
N LEU A 9 1.49 -0.60 -18.90
CA LEU A 9 0.71 -0.12 -17.76
C LEU A 9 -0.58 0.46 -18.31
N ARG A 10 -1.71 -0.21 -18.07
CA ARG A 10 -3.00 0.42 -18.35
C ARG A 10 -3.11 1.65 -17.47
N MET A 11 -3.55 2.75 -18.07
CA MET A 11 -3.81 4.00 -17.37
C MET A 11 -5.31 4.19 -17.29
N THR A 12 -5.80 4.66 -16.16
CA THR A 12 -7.19 5.08 -16.02
C THR A 12 -7.43 6.42 -16.74
N GLU A 13 -8.67 6.87 -16.78
CA GLU A 13 -9.06 8.20 -17.29
C GLU A 13 -8.26 9.34 -16.63
N ASP A 14 -7.93 9.21 -15.34
CA ASP A 14 -7.15 10.19 -14.58
C ASP A 14 -5.62 10.01 -14.72
N GLU A 15 -5.14 9.30 -15.74
CA GLU A 15 -3.72 9.01 -16.02
C GLU A 15 -2.94 8.27 -14.91
N ARG A 16 -3.61 7.74 -13.89
CA ARG A 16 -2.98 6.83 -12.91
C ARG A 16 -2.85 5.41 -13.50
N PRO A 17 -1.77 4.69 -13.20
CA PRO A 17 -1.66 3.29 -13.58
C PRO A 17 -2.71 2.46 -12.84
N PHE A 18 -3.22 1.43 -13.50
CA PHE A 18 -4.09 0.44 -12.87
C PHE A 18 -3.38 -0.18 -11.67
N THR A 19 -4.11 -0.34 -10.57
CA THR A 19 -3.55 -0.81 -9.29
C THR A 19 -2.84 -2.14 -9.44
N LYS A 20 -3.45 -3.09 -10.16
CA LYS A 20 -2.86 -4.39 -10.44
C LYS A 20 -1.55 -4.27 -11.24
N ASP A 21 -1.55 -3.47 -12.29
CA ASP A 21 -0.39 -3.32 -13.17
C ASP A 21 0.76 -2.62 -12.42
N PHE A 22 0.45 -1.68 -11.52
CA PHE A 22 1.41 -1.02 -10.63
C PHE A 22 2.02 -1.98 -9.60
N MET A 23 1.21 -2.86 -8.98
CA MET A 23 1.68 -3.91 -8.07
C MET A 23 2.53 -4.96 -8.78
N ASP A 24 2.18 -5.30 -10.02
CA ASP A 24 2.93 -6.23 -10.86
C ASP A 24 4.29 -5.63 -11.28
N LEU A 25 4.34 -4.33 -11.59
CA LEU A 25 5.59 -3.59 -11.84
C LEU A 25 6.49 -3.59 -10.61
N PHE A 26 5.92 -3.29 -9.43
CA PHE A 26 6.64 -3.36 -8.16
C PHE A 26 7.26 -4.75 -7.95
N SER A 27 6.44 -5.79 -8.05
CA SER A 27 6.87 -7.17 -7.81
C SER A 27 7.93 -7.62 -8.82
N THR A 28 7.77 -7.25 -10.09
CA THR A 28 8.75 -7.49 -11.15
C THR A 28 10.09 -6.85 -10.83
N SER A 29 10.11 -5.61 -10.33
CA SER A 29 11.33 -4.94 -9.89
C SER A 29 11.98 -5.67 -8.72
N MET A 30 11.20 -6.07 -7.71
CA MET A 30 11.75 -6.78 -6.54
C MET A 30 12.33 -8.16 -6.89
N VAL A 31 11.73 -8.89 -7.84
CA VAL A 31 12.29 -10.16 -8.35
C VAL A 31 13.59 -9.92 -9.12
N SER A 32 13.69 -8.81 -9.85
CA SER A 32 14.85 -8.44 -10.66
C SER A 32 16.02 -7.88 -9.84
N LEU A 33 15.72 -7.24 -8.70
CA LEU A 33 16.71 -6.71 -7.78
C LEU A 33 17.43 -7.83 -7.04
N LYS A 34 18.72 -7.60 -6.76
CA LYS A 34 19.47 -8.40 -5.79
C LYS A 34 19.21 -7.83 -4.41
N LEU A 35 18.47 -8.56 -3.60
CA LEU A 35 18.10 -8.15 -2.24
C LEU A 35 19.18 -8.64 -1.27
N ASP A 36 20.22 -7.83 -1.10
CA ASP A 36 21.41 -8.17 -0.32
C ASP A 36 21.38 -7.59 1.10
N SER A 37 22.24 -8.11 1.96
CA SER A 37 22.48 -7.57 3.30
C SER A 37 23.37 -6.35 3.25
N HIS A 38 22.92 -5.23 3.81
CA HIS A 38 23.67 -4.00 3.90
C HIS A 38 23.89 -3.60 5.37
N ARG A 39 25.02 -2.96 5.66
CA ARG A 39 25.34 -2.47 7.01
C ARG A 39 25.27 -0.95 7.04
N VAL A 40 24.42 -0.41 7.90
CA VAL A 40 24.33 1.03 8.16
C VAL A 40 24.72 1.25 9.62
N ARG A 41 25.80 2.01 9.83
CA ARG A 41 26.43 2.17 11.14
C ARG A 41 26.79 0.81 11.76
N PHE A 42 26.20 0.46 12.90
CA PHE A 42 26.45 -0.78 13.63
C PHE A 42 25.40 -1.87 13.38
N THR A 43 24.34 -1.58 12.61
CA THR A 43 23.22 -2.49 12.37
C THR A 43 23.31 -3.10 10.96
N ARG A 44 23.12 -4.41 10.87
CA ARG A 44 22.96 -5.14 9.61
C ARG A 44 21.48 -5.21 9.27
N TYR A 45 21.14 -4.91 8.03
CA TYR A 45 19.80 -5.04 7.48
C TYR A 45 19.85 -6.04 6.35
N ASP A 46 18.99 -7.06 6.42
CA ASP A 46 18.90 -8.11 5.41
C ASP A 46 17.81 -7.79 4.38
N HIS A 47 17.95 -8.33 3.17
CA HIS A 47 16.99 -8.17 2.08
C HIS A 47 16.71 -6.70 1.68
N THR A 48 17.77 -5.90 1.68
CA THR A 48 17.71 -4.47 1.38
C THR A 48 18.31 -4.15 0.02
N PHE A 49 18.03 -2.95 -0.48
CA PHE A 49 18.61 -2.41 -1.70
C PHE A 49 18.80 -0.91 -1.59
N THR A 50 19.74 -0.37 -2.35
CA THR A 50 20.01 1.07 -2.42
C THR A 50 19.09 1.78 -3.41
N SER A 51 18.91 3.09 -3.21
CA SER A 51 18.20 3.97 -4.15
C SER A 51 18.70 3.84 -5.60
N GLU A 52 20.02 3.73 -5.78
CA GLU A 52 20.69 3.61 -7.06
C GLU A 52 20.35 2.30 -7.76
N GLU A 53 20.38 1.20 -7.01
CA GLU A 53 20.05 -0.12 -7.54
C GLU A 53 18.60 -0.17 -8.02
N ALA A 54 17.65 0.38 -7.24
CA ALA A 54 16.26 0.46 -7.65
C ALA A 54 16.06 1.28 -8.93
N ILE A 55 16.67 2.46 -9.01
CA ILE A 55 16.57 3.35 -10.18
C ILE A 55 17.18 2.70 -11.42
N ASN A 56 18.38 2.12 -11.29
CA ASN A 56 19.08 1.45 -12.39
C ASN A 56 18.33 0.19 -12.86
N ASN A 57 17.75 -0.56 -11.92
CA ASN A 57 16.95 -1.74 -12.19
C ASN A 57 15.70 -1.38 -13.00
N LEU A 58 14.93 -0.38 -12.55
CA LEU A 58 13.76 0.11 -13.26
C LEU A 58 14.11 0.68 -14.65
N GLY A 59 15.25 1.37 -14.78
CA GLY A 59 15.71 1.94 -16.05
C GLY A 59 15.91 0.92 -17.18
N SER A 60 16.16 -0.34 -16.84
CA SER A 60 16.42 -1.43 -17.78
C SER A 60 15.74 -2.76 -17.39
N LEU A 61 14.56 -2.66 -16.78
CA LEU A 61 13.87 -3.80 -16.18
C LEU A 61 13.47 -4.83 -17.24
N LYS A 62 13.78 -6.10 -16.99
CA LYS A 62 13.39 -7.22 -17.87
C LYS A 62 12.50 -8.17 -17.09
N PHE A 63 11.33 -8.45 -17.65
CA PHE A 63 10.42 -9.46 -17.14
C PHE A 63 10.30 -10.59 -18.15
N SER A 64 10.60 -11.82 -17.75
CA SER A 64 10.45 -12.99 -18.63
C SER A 64 9.35 -13.90 -18.10
N GLN A 65 8.36 -14.18 -18.94
CA GLN A 65 7.28 -15.11 -18.65
C GLN A 65 7.39 -16.32 -19.59
N SER A 66 7.44 -17.52 -19.03
CA SER A 66 7.48 -18.77 -19.80
C SER A 66 6.10 -19.42 -19.85
N ASN A 67 5.54 -19.59 -21.04
CA ASN A 67 4.34 -20.38 -21.28
C ASN A 67 4.71 -21.74 -21.85
N ARG A 68 4.26 -22.82 -21.21
CA ARG A 68 4.47 -24.19 -21.66
C ARG A 68 3.19 -24.71 -22.30
N MET A 69 3.26 -25.05 -23.58
CA MET A 69 2.13 -25.63 -24.32
C MET A 69 2.61 -26.90 -25.03
N PRO A 70 1.78 -27.95 -25.16
CA PRO A 70 2.12 -29.10 -26.00
C PRO A 70 2.37 -28.66 -27.44
N ASP A 71 3.33 -29.28 -28.12
CA ASP A 71 3.57 -29.01 -29.54
C ASP A 71 2.31 -29.36 -30.34
N PRO A 72 1.75 -28.44 -31.16
CA PRO A 72 0.58 -28.72 -31.99
C PRO A 72 0.76 -29.90 -32.95
N LYS A 73 2.00 -30.26 -33.30
CA LYS A 73 2.32 -31.35 -34.22
C LYS A 73 2.70 -32.65 -33.51
N ASP A 74 3.09 -32.59 -32.24
CA ASP A 74 3.50 -33.75 -31.45
C ASP A 74 3.16 -33.53 -29.96
N PRO A 75 1.98 -34.01 -29.50
CA PRO A 75 1.52 -33.81 -28.12
C PRO A 75 2.46 -34.38 -27.04
N SER A 76 3.43 -35.23 -27.40
CA SER A 76 4.43 -35.76 -26.48
C SER A 76 5.56 -34.77 -26.16
N ARG A 77 5.69 -33.69 -26.94
CA ARG A 77 6.71 -32.65 -26.79
C ARG A 77 6.10 -31.39 -26.18
N ILE A 78 6.77 -30.83 -25.17
CA ILE A 78 6.37 -29.58 -24.53
C ILE A 78 7.16 -28.43 -25.16
N VAL A 79 6.48 -27.49 -25.81
CA VAL A 79 7.05 -26.23 -26.30
C VAL A 79 6.99 -25.19 -25.19
N THR A 80 8.15 -24.64 -24.83
CA THR A 80 8.23 -23.53 -23.87
C THR A 80 8.47 -22.23 -24.62
N THR A 81 7.46 -21.37 -24.68
CA THR A 81 7.55 -20.01 -25.24
C THR A 81 7.89 -19.05 -24.12
N THR A 82 9.10 -18.50 -24.12
CA THR A 82 9.51 -17.47 -23.16
C THR A 82 9.33 -16.08 -23.79
N THR A 83 8.38 -15.31 -23.28
CA THR A 83 8.17 -13.91 -23.66
C THR A 83 8.92 -13.02 -22.69
N THR A 84 9.96 -12.33 -23.16
CA THR A 84 10.71 -11.33 -22.38
C THR A 84 10.27 -9.92 -22.75
N THR A 85 9.63 -9.24 -21.81
CA THR A 85 9.25 -7.84 -21.90
C THR A 85 10.34 -6.98 -21.25
N THR A 86 10.89 -6.01 -21.99
CA THR A 86 11.87 -5.05 -21.45
C THR A 86 11.21 -3.69 -21.29
N PHE A 87 11.23 -3.16 -20.06
CA PHE A 87 10.88 -1.79 -19.77
C PHE A 87 12.15 -0.94 -19.83
N SER A 88 12.07 0.17 -20.53
CA SER A 88 13.11 1.20 -20.49
C SER A 88 12.46 2.50 -20.04
N MET A 89 13.04 3.10 -19.00
CA MET A 89 12.60 4.39 -18.49
C MET A 89 13.80 5.27 -18.18
N ALA A 90 13.61 6.58 -18.40
CA ALA A 90 14.58 7.58 -17.98
C ALA A 90 14.72 7.57 -16.45
N LYS A 91 15.87 8.05 -15.97
CA LYS A 91 16.23 8.03 -14.54
C LYS A 91 15.19 8.75 -13.67
N GLU A 92 14.67 9.88 -14.16
CA GLU A 92 13.68 10.72 -13.50
C GLU A 92 12.33 10.01 -13.41
N MET A 93 11.97 9.25 -14.44
CA MET A 93 10.76 8.42 -14.44
C MET A 93 10.90 7.26 -13.45
N ALA A 94 12.06 6.58 -13.41
CA ALA A 94 12.34 5.53 -12.43
C ALA A 94 12.27 6.07 -10.99
N GLN A 95 12.82 7.26 -10.74
CA GLN A 95 12.71 7.93 -9.43
C GLN A 95 11.24 8.19 -9.07
N SER A 96 10.43 8.66 -10.01
CA SER A 96 8.99 8.89 -9.79
C SER A 96 8.23 7.60 -9.48
N VAL A 97 8.56 6.49 -10.15
CA VAL A 97 8.00 5.16 -9.85
C VAL A 97 8.41 4.70 -8.45
N CYS A 98 9.68 4.84 -8.08
CA CYS A 98 10.15 4.54 -6.73
C CYS A 98 9.46 5.40 -5.66
N GLN A 99 9.22 6.68 -5.94
CA GLN A 99 8.44 7.55 -5.04
C GLN A 99 7.05 6.99 -4.82
N ARG A 100 6.36 6.57 -5.88
CA ARG A 100 5.03 5.96 -5.74
C ARG A 100 5.07 4.64 -4.94
N PHE A 101 6.15 3.86 -5.01
CA PHE A 101 6.31 2.67 -4.15
C PHE A 101 6.44 3.03 -2.66
N VAL A 102 7.11 4.14 -2.34
CA VAL A 102 7.19 4.67 -0.97
C VAL A 102 5.82 5.18 -0.52
N ASP A 103 5.14 5.97 -1.35
CA ASP A 103 3.83 6.56 -1.04
C ASP A 103 2.76 5.48 -0.82
N ALA A 104 2.79 4.42 -1.63
CA ALA A 104 1.93 3.25 -1.50
C ALA A 104 2.32 2.32 -0.34
N ARG A 105 3.38 2.65 0.41
CA ARG A 105 3.94 1.85 1.51
C ARG A 105 4.32 0.44 1.10
N PHE A 106 4.87 0.25 -0.10
CA PHE A 106 5.45 -1.04 -0.51
C PHE A 106 6.89 -1.20 -0.01
N ILE A 107 7.61 -0.08 0.07
CA ILE A 107 8.99 0.00 0.56
C ILE A 107 9.09 1.15 1.56
N GLU A 108 10.08 1.08 2.44
CA GLU A 108 10.39 2.13 3.41
C GLU A 108 11.89 2.29 3.58
N SER A 109 12.30 3.51 3.96
CA SER A 109 13.70 3.80 4.28
C SER A 109 14.09 3.13 5.59
N VAL A 110 15.28 2.54 5.61
CA VAL A 110 15.85 1.90 6.79
C VAL A 110 16.19 2.93 7.89
N ASP A 111 16.48 4.18 7.50
CA ASP A 111 16.80 5.25 8.45
C ASP A 111 15.57 5.91 9.11
N ASP A 112 14.36 5.39 8.82
CA ASP A 112 13.05 5.83 9.34
C ASP A 112 12.76 7.34 9.19
N LYS A 113 13.44 7.99 8.23
CA LYS A 113 13.15 9.36 7.86
C LYS A 113 11.98 9.36 6.88
N ALA A 114 10.94 10.14 7.18
CA ALA A 114 9.93 10.47 6.21
C ALA A 114 10.59 11.23 5.04
N LEU A 115 10.66 10.58 3.88
CA LEU A 115 11.24 11.16 2.67
C LEU A 115 10.12 11.76 1.83
N SER A 116 10.18 13.06 1.59
CA SER A 116 9.26 13.73 0.67
C SER A 116 9.53 13.38 -0.79
N ILE A 117 10.80 13.09 -1.11
CA ILE A 117 11.28 12.75 -2.44
C ILE A 117 12.22 11.55 -2.34
N PHE A 118 12.04 10.58 -3.24
CA PHE A 118 12.89 9.40 -3.34
C PHE A 118 14.30 9.84 -3.72
N PRO A 119 15.31 9.59 -2.89
CA PRO A 119 16.67 10.07 -3.11
C PRO A 119 17.27 9.36 -4.32
N LEU A 120 18.07 10.09 -5.10
CA LEU A 120 18.75 9.51 -6.26
C LEU A 120 19.92 8.62 -5.86
N LYS A 121 20.47 8.82 -4.65
CA LYS A 121 21.65 8.12 -4.15
C LYS A 121 21.69 7.99 -2.62
N GLY A 122 22.40 6.98 -2.14
CA GLY A 122 22.89 6.90 -0.76
C GLY A 122 21.86 6.57 0.31
N SER A 123 20.64 6.17 -0.06
CA SER A 123 19.63 5.72 0.89
C SER A 123 19.32 4.25 0.72
N LEU A 124 19.12 3.57 1.84
CA LEU A 124 18.84 2.14 1.90
C LEU A 124 17.35 1.91 2.16
N PHE A 125 16.76 1.00 1.38
CA PHE A 125 15.34 0.67 1.44
C PHE A 125 15.14 -0.82 1.73
N GLN A 126 14.01 -1.11 2.36
CA GLN A 126 13.52 -2.45 2.62
C GLN A 126 12.04 -2.53 2.25
N LEU A 127 11.54 -3.72 1.88
CA LEU A 127 10.11 -3.92 1.65
C LEU A 127 9.34 -3.76 2.97
N THR A 128 8.13 -3.21 2.95
CA THR A 128 7.23 -3.26 4.12
C THR A 128 6.53 -4.62 4.19
N PRO A 129 5.86 -4.99 5.29
CA PRO A 129 5.01 -6.19 5.33
C PRO A 129 3.95 -6.21 4.22
N LYS A 130 3.40 -5.05 3.85
CA LYS A 130 2.50 -4.88 2.70
C LYS A 130 3.18 -5.21 1.37
N GLY A 131 4.37 -4.66 1.14
CA GLY A 131 5.17 -4.94 -0.05
C GLY A 131 5.51 -6.43 -0.18
N ILE A 132 5.87 -7.08 0.93
CA ILE A 132 6.15 -8.52 0.96
C ILE A 132 4.90 -9.34 0.62
N ASN A 133 3.73 -8.99 1.16
CA ASN A 133 2.47 -9.69 0.83
C ASN A 133 2.11 -9.57 -0.67
N ILE A 134 2.30 -8.38 -1.26
CA ILE A 134 2.07 -8.16 -2.69
C ILE A 134 3.03 -9.00 -3.53
N LEU A 135 4.33 -8.99 -3.18
CA LEU A 135 5.35 -9.80 -3.83
C LEU A 135 5.05 -11.31 -3.72
N GLN A 136 4.62 -11.78 -2.55
CA GLN A 136 4.26 -13.18 -2.32
C GLN A 136 3.16 -13.62 -3.29
N ARG A 137 2.09 -12.84 -3.41
CA ARG A 137 0.98 -13.15 -4.32
C ARG A 137 1.39 -13.14 -5.78
N PHE A 138 2.24 -12.19 -6.16
CA PHE A 138 2.81 -12.15 -7.51
C PHE A 138 3.65 -13.39 -7.80
N CYS A 139 4.50 -13.82 -6.86
CA CYS A 139 5.32 -15.01 -7.02
C CYS A 139 4.48 -16.28 -7.11
N GLN A 140 3.46 -16.43 -6.26
CA GLN A 140 2.51 -17.55 -6.32
C GLN A 140 1.78 -17.61 -7.66
N ARG A 141 1.28 -16.46 -8.14
CA ARG A 141 0.54 -16.40 -9.42
C ARG A 141 1.41 -16.72 -10.64
N ASN A 142 2.69 -16.36 -10.60
CA ASN A 142 3.62 -16.53 -11.72
C ASN A 142 4.58 -17.73 -11.56
N GLY A 143 4.49 -18.49 -10.47
CA GLY A 143 5.39 -19.62 -10.20
C GLY A 143 6.87 -19.23 -10.01
N ILE A 144 7.14 -18.07 -9.40
CA ILE A 144 8.50 -17.58 -9.19
C ILE A 144 9.09 -18.21 -7.92
N THR A 145 10.24 -18.87 -8.06
CA THR A 145 10.94 -19.58 -6.97
C THR A 145 12.40 -19.13 -6.82
N ALA A 146 12.71 -17.88 -7.17
CA ALA A 146 14.06 -17.34 -7.06
C ALA A 146 14.50 -17.31 -5.58
N ARG A 147 15.68 -17.85 -5.27
CA ARG A 147 16.16 -18.06 -3.89
C ARG A 147 16.09 -16.79 -3.04
N HIS A 148 16.65 -15.68 -3.53
CA HIS A 148 16.70 -14.42 -2.80
C HIS A 148 15.30 -13.85 -2.50
N VAL A 149 14.32 -14.12 -3.37
CA VAL A 149 12.92 -13.73 -3.15
C VAL A 149 12.29 -14.60 -2.07
N MET A 150 12.49 -15.92 -2.14
CA MET A 150 11.97 -16.85 -1.14
C MET A 150 12.50 -16.52 0.26
N ASP A 151 13.78 -16.16 0.38
CA ASP A 151 14.37 -15.75 1.66
C ASP A 151 13.65 -14.50 2.25
N VAL A 152 13.19 -13.56 1.41
CA VAL A 152 12.35 -12.42 1.87
C VAL A 152 10.96 -12.88 2.31
N LEU A 153 10.33 -13.79 1.56
CA LEU A 153 8.99 -14.28 1.85
C LEU A 153 8.93 -15.12 3.13
N GLU A 154 10.02 -15.82 3.47
CA GLU A 154 10.20 -16.61 4.69
C GLU A 154 10.71 -15.77 5.87
N SER A 155 11.09 -14.52 5.63
CA SER A 155 11.57 -13.61 6.68
C SER A 155 10.46 -13.30 7.70
N PRO A 156 10.83 -12.97 8.96
CA PRO A 156 9.86 -12.60 10.00
C PRO A 156 9.10 -11.30 9.72
N ARG A 157 9.39 -10.62 8.60
CA ARG A 157 8.69 -9.39 8.18
C ARG A 157 7.46 -9.69 7.33
N ASN A 158 7.28 -10.93 6.86
CA ASN A 158 6.08 -11.35 6.14
C ASN A 158 4.92 -11.66 7.10
N THR A 159 4.37 -10.63 7.74
CA THR A 159 3.32 -10.77 8.76
C THR A 159 1.96 -10.27 8.31
N MET A 160 1.90 -9.60 7.15
CA MET A 160 0.73 -8.85 6.72
C MET A 160 -0.42 -9.74 6.25
N GLN A 161 -1.61 -9.54 6.81
CA GLN A 161 -2.88 -10.04 6.31
C GLN A 161 -3.66 -8.95 5.56
N LEU A 162 -3.21 -8.65 4.34
CA LEU A 162 -3.68 -7.51 3.56
C LEU A 162 -5.18 -7.60 3.18
N VAL A 163 -5.91 -6.51 3.38
CA VAL A 163 -7.29 -6.34 2.91
C VAL A 163 -7.29 -6.11 1.40
N ASN A 164 -7.96 -6.99 0.67
CA ASN A 164 -8.07 -6.90 -0.78
C ASN A 164 -9.33 -6.17 -1.14
N LEU A 165 -9.16 -5.04 -1.80
CA LEU A 165 -10.27 -4.23 -2.24
C LEU A 165 -10.71 -4.68 -3.62
N GLU A 166 -12.01 -4.90 -3.76
CA GLU A 166 -12.64 -5.22 -5.02
C GLU A 166 -12.62 -3.99 -5.94
N ARG A 167 -12.22 -4.22 -7.18
CA ARG A 167 -12.07 -3.19 -8.20
C ARG A 167 -12.71 -3.64 -9.50
N ASP A 168 -13.32 -2.69 -10.18
CA ASP A 168 -13.80 -2.89 -11.54
C ASP A 168 -12.61 -3.11 -12.50
N THR A 169 -12.69 -4.14 -13.33
CA THR A 169 -11.57 -4.57 -14.18
C THR A 169 -11.28 -3.66 -15.36
N GLU A 170 -12.25 -2.83 -15.75
CA GLU A 170 -12.19 -1.94 -16.90
C GLU A 170 -11.79 -0.51 -16.51
N THR A 171 -12.21 -0.05 -15.33
CA THR A 171 -12.02 1.33 -14.85
C THR A 171 -11.07 1.45 -13.66
N ASP A 172 -10.72 0.34 -13.02
CA ASP A 172 -9.91 0.26 -11.78
C ASP A 172 -10.52 1.01 -10.57
N LYS A 173 -11.82 1.35 -10.65
CA LYS A 173 -12.57 2.01 -9.55
C LYS A 173 -12.91 1.00 -8.46
N LEU A 174 -12.89 1.44 -7.21
CA LEU A 174 -13.25 0.62 -6.05
C LEU A 174 -14.74 0.33 -6.02
N SER A 175 -15.14 -0.84 -5.51
CA SER A 175 -16.56 -1.09 -5.21
C SER A 175 -17.05 -0.18 -4.09
N HIS A 176 -18.23 0.40 -4.29
CA HIS A 176 -18.86 1.33 -3.35
C HIS A 176 -20.11 0.75 -2.70
N ASP A 177 -20.41 -0.54 -2.87
CA ASP A 177 -21.60 -1.15 -2.28
C ASP A 177 -21.50 -1.22 -0.74
N CYS A 178 -22.65 -1.15 -0.07
CA CYS A 178 -22.72 -1.09 1.40
C CYS A 178 -22.05 -2.30 2.06
N THR A 179 -22.26 -3.50 1.50
CA THR A 179 -21.75 -4.75 2.08
C THR A 179 -20.22 -4.81 2.02
N THR A 180 -19.62 -4.43 0.89
CA THR A 180 -18.17 -4.36 0.74
C THR A 180 -17.56 -3.35 1.70
N ILE A 181 -18.18 -2.17 1.84
CA ILE A 181 -17.69 -1.13 2.75
C ILE A 181 -17.80 -1.58 4.22
N GLU A 182 -18.87 -2.27 4.61
CA GLU A 182 -19.00 -2.87 5.95
C GLU A 182 -17.96 -3.97 6.21
N ILE A 183 -17.58 -4.77 5.20
CA ILE A 183 -16.50 -5.76 5.31
C ILE A 183 -15.15 -5.07 5.54
N ILE A 184 -14.87 -4.01 4.78
CA ILE A 184 -13.64 -3.22 4.96
C ILE A 184 -13.64 -2.58 6.34
N PHE A 185 -14.78 -2.05 6.79
CA PHE A 185 -14.92 -1.43 8.10
C PHE A 185 -14.67 -2.42 9.25
N ARG A 186 -15.15 -3.66 9.16
CA ARG A 186 -14.83 -4.69 10.17
C ARG A 186 -13.33 -4.94 10.33
N ARG A 187 -12.58 -4.91 9.21
CA ARG A 187 -11.11 -4.99 9.28
C ARG A 187 -10.50 -3.71 9.84
N PHE A 188 -11.04 -2.56 9.46
CA PHE A 188 -10.64 -1.23 9.93
C PHE A 188 -10.81 -1.05 11.44
N ALA A 189 -11.96 -1.47 11.99
CA ALA A 189 -12.22 -1.44 13.43
C ALA A 189 -11.35 -2.45 14.18
N GLY A 190 -11.02 -3.58 13.56
CA GLY A 190 -10.16 -4.64 14.09
C GLY A 190 -10.92 -5.96 14.24
N GLN A 191 -10.27 -7.08 13.90
CA GLN A 191 -10.92 -8.40 13.93
C GLN A 191 -11.35 -8.84 15.33
N ASP A 192 -10.52 -8.56 16.32
CA ASP A 192 -10.75 -8.92 17.73
C ASP A 192 -11.36 -7.76 18.53
N GLY A 193 -11.82 -6.71 17.84
CA GLY A 193 -12.37 -5.48 18.40
C GLY A 193 -11.47 -4.25 18.21
N PRO A 194 -11.94 -3.07 18.67
CA PRO A 194 -11.23 -1.80 18.54
C PRO A 194 -9.82 -1.83 19.15
N ASN A 195 -8.84 -1.30 18.42
CA ASN A 195 -7.47 -1.13 18.90
C ASN A 195 -7.36 0.08 19.84
N ILE A 196 -7.91 -0.08 21.03
CA ILE A 196 -7.93 0.95 22.07
C ILE A 196 -6.52 1.19 22.60
N LYS A 197 -6.09 2.46 22.60
CA LYS A 197 -4.83 2.91 23.18
C LYS A 197 -5.04 3.52 24.54
N SER A 198 -4.02 3.39 25.39
CA SER A 198 -4.04 3.84 26.79
C SER A 198 -4.11 5.36 26.95
N SER A 199 -3.75 6.12 25.90
CA SER A 199 -3.82 7.58 25.90
C SER A 199 -4.12 8.13 24.50
N ILE A 200 -4.65 9.35 24.45
CA ILE A 200 -4.83 10.09 23.20
C ILE A 200 -3.47 10.31 22.49
N SER A 201 -2.40 10.54 23.25
CA SER A 201 -1.06 10.72 22.66
C SER A 201 -0.55 9.46 21.95
N THR A 202 -0.94 8.27 22.42
CA THR A 202 -0.57 7.01 21.79
C THR A 202 -1.50 6.65 20.63
N SER A 203 -2.80 6.97 20.71
CA SER A 203 -3.73 6.82 19.58
C SER A 203 -3.36 7.72 18.40
N ASP A 204 -2.96 8.96 18.68
CA ASP A 204 -2.72 10.00 17.67
C ASP A 204 -1.26 10.04 17.19
N SER A 205 -0.43 9.11 17.70
CA SER A 205 0.96 8.96 17.29
C SER A 205 1.09 8.60 15.80
N ASP A 206 2.16 9.02 15.15
CA ASP A 206 2.46 8.64 13.76
C ASP A 206 3.07 7.23 13.63
N SER A 207 3.32 6.53 14.74
CA SER A 207 3.87 5.17 14.70
C SER A 207 2.96 4.20 13.94
N LEU A 208 3.55 3.49 12.98
CA LEU A 208 2.88 2.51 12.12
C LEU A 208 3.20 1.05 12.50
N ILE A 209 3.97 0.83 13.57
CA ILE A 209 4.43 -0.49 14.01
C ILE A 209 3.24 -1.44 14.27
N ASP A 210 2.14 -0.90 14.80
CA ASP A 210 0.91 -1.63 15.10
C ASP A 210 0.24 -2.25 13.87
N TYR A 211 0.50 -1.70 12.68
CA TYR A 211 -0.16 -2.12 11.43
C TYR A 211 0.62 -3.18 10.66
N THR A 212 1.74 -3.64 11.18
CA THR A 212 2.61 -4.63 10.51
C THR A 212 1.90 -5.94 10.18
N SER A 213 0.97 -6.40 11.03
CA SER A 213 0.19 -7.62 10.80
C SER A 213 -1.06 -7.40 9.94
N GLY A 214 -1.58 -6.18 9.84
CA GLY A 214 -2.87 -5.88 9.20
C GLY A 214 -4.12 -6.47 9.89
N ILE A 215 -3.96 -7.10 11.07
CA ILE A 215 -5.07 -7.68 11.84
C ILE A 215 -5.68 -6.65 12.79
N VAL A 216 -4.81 -5.84 13.37
CA VAL A 216 -5.17 -4.80 14.34
C VAL A 216 -5.84 -3.64 13.62
N GLY A 217 -6.95 -3.16 14.18
CA GLY A 217 -7.69 -2.01 13.65
C GLY A 217 -6.96 -0.68 13.80
N VAL A 218 -7.58 0.38 13.29
CA VAL A 218 -7.14 1.77 13.47
C VAL A 218 -6.96 2.05 14.96
N LYS A 219 -5.94 2.84 15.31
CA LYS A 219 -5.74 3.24 16.71
C LYS A 219 -6.89 4.12 17.18
N VAL A 220 -7.49 3.73 18.30
CA VAL A 220 -8.66 4.40 18.88
C VAL A 220 -8.33 4.90 20.29
N ALA A 221 -8.71 6.14 20.61
CA ALA A 221 -8.75 6.64 21.97
C ALA A 221 -10.08 6.26 22.62
N GLN A 222 -10.02 5.62 23.79
CA GLN A 222 -11.20 5.18 24.52
C GLN A 222 -12.09 6.36 24.93
N GLU A 223 -11.49 7.43 25.42
CA GLU A 223 -12.17 8.65 25.85
C GLU A 223 -11.37 9.86 25.37
N ARG A 224 -12.08 10.83 24.78
CA ARG A 224 -11.52 12.12 24.36
C ARG A 224 -12.42 13.24 24.83
N LYS A 225 -11.87 14.12 25.68
CA LYS A 225 -12.52 15.37 26.06
C LYS A 225 -12.19 16.46 25.04
N LEU A 226 -13.20 17.06 24.43
CA LEU A 226 -13.04 18.15 23.47
C LEU A 226 -13.29 19.52 24.11
N LEU A 227 -13.07 20.58 23.34
CA LEU A 227 -13.22 21.97 23.76
C LEU A 227 -14.66 22.33 24.17
N ASP A 228 -15.65 21.60 23.66
CA ASP A 228 -17.06 21.72 24.04
C ASP A 228 -17.36 21.16 25.44
N GLY A 229 -16.36 20.58 26.11
CA GLY A 229 -16.47 19.99 27.44
C GLY A 229 -17.05 18.58 27.45
N LYS A 230 -17.50 18.05 26.31
CA LYS A 230 -18.06 16.70 26.20
C LYS A 230 -16.94 15.67 26.07
N ILE A 231 -17.24 14.47 26.56
CA ILE A 231 -16.37 13.30 26.43
C ILE A 231 -16.96 12.41 25.36
N TYR A 232 -16.14 12.09 24.36
CA TYR A 232 -16.49 11.20 23.27
C TYR A 232 -15.70 9.90 23.41
N SER A 233 -16.36 8.77 23.21
CA SER A 233 -15.72 7.46 23.23
C SER A 233 -15.33 6.98 21.85
N ASN A 234 -14.40 6.03 21.80
CA ASN A 234 -13.97 5.35 20.58
C ASN A 234 -13.61 6.31 19.42
N THR A 235 -12.74 7.28 19.72
CA THR A 235 -12.37 8.33 18.77
C THR A 235 -11.03 8.07 18.08
N PHE A 236 -10.88 8.53 16.84
CA PHE A 236 -9.62 8.49 16.11
C PHE A 236 -9.48 9.75 15.23
N ILE A 237 -8.24 10.08 14.85
CA ILE A 237 -7.98 11.21 13.96
C ILE A 237 -8.09 10.80 12.49
N GLY A 238 -8.52 11.72 11.61
CA GLY A 238 -8.68 11.45 10.18
C GLY A 238 -7.42 10.90 9.51
N LYS A 239 -6.25 11.43 9.88
CA LYS A 239 -4.96 10.91 9.41
C LYS A 239 -4.76 9.42 9.74
N ALA A 240 -5.16 8.97 10.93
CA ALA A 240 -5.00 7.58 11.35
C ALA A 240 -5.85 6.63 10.49
N SER A 241 -7.02 7.08 10.04
CA SER A 241 -7.85 6.32 9.09
C SER A 241 -7.13 6.06 7.78
N VAL A 242 -6.57 7.13 7.18
CA VAL A 242 -5.80 7.06 5.94
C VAL A 242 -4.59 6.16 6.12
N ASP A 243 -3.83 6.35 7.19
CA ASP A 243 -2.61 5.56 7.40
C ASP A 243 -2.94 4.07 7.58
N TRP A 244 -4.02 3.72 8.28
CA TRP A 244 -4.46 2.33 8.38
C TRP A 244 -4.82 1.78 6.99
N LEU A 245 -5.66 2.50 6.22
CA LEU A 245 -6.10 2.06 4.90
C LEU A 245 -4.92 1.89 3.94
N VAL A 246 -3.96 2.82 3.92
CA VAL A 246 -2.76 2.69 3.08
C VAL A 246 -1.92 1.48 3.48
N ASN A 247 -1.71 1.21 4.76
CA ASN A 247 -0.80 0.13 5.18
C ASN A 247 -1.47 -1.26 5.18
N CYS A 248 -2.76 -1.33 5.47
CA CYS A 248 -3.47 -2.60 5.68
C CYS A 248 -4.33 -3.04 4.48
N SER A 249 -4.38 -2.26 3.39
CA SER A 249 -5.17 -2.60 2.20
C SER A 249 -4.41 -2.49 0.88
N THR A 250 -5.03 -2.95 -0.21
CA THR A 250 -4.50 -2.85 -1.57
C THR A 250 -4.61 -1.44 -2.20
N THR A 251 -4.98 -0.39 -1.45
CA THR A 251 -4.91 0.99 -1.98
C THR A 251 -3.48 1.37 -2.31
N VAL A 252 -3.29 2.16 -3.36
CA VAL A 252 -1.96 2.67 -3.77
C VAL A 252 -1.85 4.18 -3.60
N GLU A 253 -2.98 4.89 -3.59
CA GLU A 253 -3.03 6.34 -3.46
C GLU A 253 -3.85 6.75 -2.23
N ARG A 254 -3.39 7.80 -1.54
CA ARG A 254 -4.12 8.36 -0.38
C ARG A 254 -5.52 8.83 -0.75
N ARG A 255 -5.75 9.28 -1.98
CA ARG A 255 -7.07 9.71 -2.45
C ARG A 255 -8.13 8.61 -2.30
N GLU A 256 -7.78 7.37 -2.62
CA GLU A 256 -8.67 6.23 -2.49
C GLU A 256 -9.07 5.96 -1.04
N THR A 257 -8.12 6.15 -0.12
CA THR A 257 -8.40 5.98 1.31
C THR A 257 -9.35 7.03 1.86
N CYS A 258 -9.30 8.26 1.33
CA CYS A 258 -10.27 9.29 1.64
C CYS A 258 -11.66 8.87 1.14
N LEU A 259 -11.78 8.38 -0.11
CA LEU A 259 -13.05 7.91 -0.66
C LEU A 259 -13.67 6.78 0.19
N ILE A 260 -12.87 5.80 0.62
CA ILE A 260 -13.34 4.74 1.53
C ILE A 260 -13.83 5.34 2.86
N SER A 261 -13.09 6.31 3.41
CA SER A 261 -13.47 6.97 4.67
C SER A 261 -14.75 7.83 4.51
N GLU A 262 -14.95 8.46 3.35
CA GLU A 262 -16.21 9.14 3.00
C GLU A 262 -17.38 8.16 2.92
N LEU A 263 -17.15 6.95 2.41
CA LEU A 263 -18.16 5.89 2.41
C LEU A 263 -18.48 5.39 3.83
N PHE A 264 -17.50 5.33 4.74
CA PHE A 264 -17.77 5.06 6.15
C PHE A 264 -18.69 6.12 6.78
N LEU A 265 -18.50 7.40 6.47
CA LEU A 265 -19.40 8.48 6.89
C LEU A 265 -20.79 8.33 6.26
N LYS A 266 -20.83 8.10 4.94
CA LYS A 266 -22.08 7.97 4.17
C LYS A 266 -22.96 6.83 4.66
N TYR A 267 -22.35 5.69 5.03
CA TYR A 267 -23.07 4.55 5.59
C TYR A 267 -23.27 4.65 7.10
N GLY A 268 -22.83 5.74 7.74
CA GLY A 268 -23.03 5.97 9.17
C GLY A 268 -22.30 4.96 10.04
N LEU A 269 -21.15 4.45 9.59
CA LEU A 269 -20.28 3.58 10.39
C LEU A 269 -19.39 4.42 11.32
N ILE A 270 -18.99 5.59 10.83
CA ILE A 270 -18.28 6.62 11.61
C ILE A 270 -19.04 7.94 11.53
N THR A 271 -18.78 8.83 12.49
CA THR A 271 -19.28 10.20 12.48
C THR A 271 -18.13 11.18 12.69
N MET A 272 -18.22 12.35 12.06
CA MET A 272 -17.32 13.47 12.33
C MET A 272 -17.74 14.12 13.66
N ILE A 273 -16.79 14.25 14.58
CA ILE A 273 -16.98 14.90 15.89
C ILE A 273 -16.40 16.31 15.86
N GLN A 274 -15.23 16.46 15.24
CA GLN A 274 -14.54 17.74 15.09
C GLN A 274 -13.98 17.86 13.68
N ASP A 275 -14.22 19.00 13.04
CA ASP A 275 -13.63 19.37 11.76
C ASP A 275 -12.28 20.08 11.96
N ASP A 276 -11.42 19.95 10.96
CA ASP A 276 -10.25 20.80 10.76
C ASP A 276 -10.66 22.05 9.97
N LYS A 277 -10.72 23.17 10.68
CA LYS A 277 -11.11 24.48 10.12
C LYS A 277 -10.19 24.97 9.00
N GLN A 278 -8.99 24.42 8.87
CA GLN A 278 -8.07 24.77 7.78
C GLN A 278 -8.47 24.14 6.45
N ILE A 279 -9.30 23.08 6.47
CA ILE A 279 -9.78 22.39 5.29
C ILE A 279 -11.18 22.94 4.94
N PRO A 280 -11.34 23.61 3.79
CA PRO A 280 -12.63 24.16 3.39
C PRO A 280 -13.70 23.08 3.32
N ASN A 281 -14.82 23.30 4.00
CA ASN A 281 -15.92 22.36 3.98
C ASN A 281 -16.66 22.48 2.64
N VAL A 282 -16.63 21.43 1.81
CA VAL A 282 -17.15 21.47 0.43
C VAL A 282 -18.69 21.36 0.37
N GLY A 283 -19.38 21.59 1.49
CA GLY A 283 -20.85 21.63 1.56
C GLY A 283 -21.55 20.28 1.35
N THR A 284 -20.82 19.17 1.38
CA THR A 284 -21.39 17.81 1.35
C THR A 284 -21.36 17.20 2.74
N ASN A 285 -22.47 16.61 3.18
CA ASN A 285 -22.63 16.01 4.51
C ASN A 285 -21.69 14.81 4.80
N ALA A 286 -20.89 14.37 3.82
CA ALA A 286 -20.01 13.20 3.92
C ALA A 286 -18.55 13.50 3.53
N HIS A 287 -18.11 14.76 3.59
CA HIS A 287 -16.73 15.09 3.25
C HIS A 287 -15.75 14.65 4.35
N PHE A 288 -14.82 13.76 4.00
CA PHE A 288 -13.81 13.27 4.93
C PHE A 288 -12.54 14.13 4.87
N GLN A 289 -12.08 14.55 6.04
CA GLN A 289 -10.87 15.33 6.23
C GLN A 289 -9.73 14.45 6.76
N PRO A 290 -8.68 14.16 5.96
CA PRO A 290 -7.54 13.32 6.33
C PRO A 290 -6.50 14.07 7.18
N SER A 291 -6.94 14.72 8.26
CA SER A 291 -6.12 15.60 9.10
C SER A 291 -5.86 15.00 10.49
N LYS A 292 -4.82 15.51 11.16
CA LYS A 292 -4.59 15.27 12.59
C LYS A 292 -5.58 16.03 13.48
N TYR A 293 -6.19 17.10 12.96
CA TYR A 293 -7.11 17.96 13.71
C TYR A 293 -8.58 17.57 13.52
N ALA A 294 -8.89 16.80 12.48
CA ALA A 294 -10.21 16.23 12.26
C ALA A 294 -10.36 14.95 13.11
N ILE A 295 -11.43 14.89 13.89
CA ILE A 295 -11.69 13.81 14.86
C ILE A 295 -12.99 13.11 14.48
N TYR A 296 -12.94 11.79 14.46
CA TYR A 296 -14.05 10.91 14.14
C TYR A 296 -14.32 9.97 15.30
N GLY A 297 -15.56 9.52 15.42
CA GLY A 297 -15.97 8.46 16.34
C GLY A 297 -16.59 7.29 15.59
N ILE A 298 -16.38 6.08 16.10
CA ILE A 298 -17.12 4.89 15.66
C ILE A 298 -18.55 5.00 16.24
N THR A 299 -19.56 4.83 15.38
CA THR A 299 -20.98 4.91 15.78
C THR A 299 -21.48 3.59 16.35
N GLU A 300 -22.70 3.55 16.90
CA GLU A 300 -23.33 2.29 17.34
C GLU A 300 -23.61 1.31 16.19
N ARG A 301 -23.74 1.80 14.95
CA ARG A 301 -23.90 0.96 13.76
C ARG A 301 -22.59 0.27 13.37
N GLY A 302 -21.46 0.95 13.60
CA GLY A 302 -20.13 0.48 13.25
C GLY A 302 -19.58 -0.51 14.28
#